data_AF-A0A382YQY1-F1
#
_entry.id   AF-A0A382YQY1-F1
#
_cell.length_a   1.000
_cell.length_b   1.000
_cell.length_c   1.000
_cell.angle_alpha   90.00
_cell.angle_beta   90.00
_cell.angle_gamma   90.00
#
_symmetry.space_group_name_H-M   'P 1'
#
loop_
_entity.id
_entity.type
_entity.pdbx_description
1 polymer ?
#
loop_
_entity_poly.entity_id
_entity_poly.type
_entity_poly.pdbx_seq_one_letter_code
_entity_poly.pdbx_strand_id
1 'polypeptide(L)'
;MRITVLILVSANLIAAAEIRVVVWDEQQPRQKEAYENFLGNAIADHLKTRAGLKVRSVKQNDVNKGIGPDVLDNCDVLIWWGHVRQGQITPADCKPLITHIKAGKLSFMPLHSAHWSTPFMEAMNERTRMDAVKRYPRNKRTPNVFFEYIPPTGRIPPARDSLVTPAF
;
A
#
# COMPACT_ATOMS: atom_id res chain seq x y z
N MET A 1 -46.35 4.29 46.42
CA MET A 1 -46.37 4.29 44.94
C MET A 1 -44.91 4.28 44.46
N ARG A 2 -44.38 3.13 44.02
CA ARG A 2 -42.97 3.00 43.59
C ARG A 2 -42.92 3.17 42.06
N ILE A 3 -42.28 4.24 41.60
CA ILE A 3 -42.05 4.49 40.18
C ILE A 3 -40.75 3.78 39.80
N THR A 4 -40.87 2.68 39.05
CA THR A 4 -39.72 2.00 38.45
C THR A 4 -39.38 2.70 37.14
N VAL A 5 -38.24 3.38 37.09
CA VAL A 5 -37.71 3.99 35.87
C VAL A 5 -37.02 2.91 35.05
N LEU A 6 -37.54 2.61 33.87
CA LEU A 6 -36.95 1.68 32.91
C LEU A 6 -35.88 2.44 32.11
N ILE A 7 -34.60 2.20 32.40
CA ILE A 7 -33.49 2.74 31.63
C ILE A 7 -33.33 1.86 30.38
N LEU A 8 -33.82 2.32 29.23
CA LEU A 8 -33.43 1.75 27.94
C LEU A 8 -31.97 2.14 27.65
N VAL A 9 -31.06 1.20 27.84
CA VAL A 9 -29.69 1.31 27.33
C VAL A 9 -29.76 1.04 25.83
N SER A 10 -29.85 2.10 25.03
CA SER A 10 -29.61 2.03 23.59
C SER A 10 -28.12 1.74 23.37
N ALA A 11 -27.80 0.46 23.17
CA ALA A 11 -26.50 0.05 22.67
C ALA A 11 -26.32 0.66 21.27
N ASN A 12 -25.53 1.72 21.18
CA ASN A 12 -25.04 2.23 19.90
C ASN A 12 -24.07 1.19 19.32
N LEU A 13 -24.61 0.17 18.66
CA LEU A 13 -23.87 -0.66 17.73
C LEU A 13 -23.57 0.21 16.51
N ILE A 14 -22.54 1.05 16.61
CA ILE A 14 -21.83 1.47 15.40
C ILE A 14 -21.20 0.18 14.90
N ALA A 15 -21.86 -0.49 13.95
CA ALA A 15 -21.18 -1.48 13.14
C ALA A 15 -20.00 -0.75 12.51
N ALA A 16 -18.78 -1.04 12.98
CA ALA A 16 -17.57 -0.47 12.40
C ALA A 16 -17.64 -0.74 10.89
N ALA A 17 -17.52 0.31 10.07
CA ALA A 17 -17.56 0.16 8.63
C ALA A 17 -16.53 -0.91 8.21
N GLU A 18 -16.92 -1.81 7.31
CA GLU A 18 -16.02 -2.87 6.85
C GLU A 18 -14.74 -2.26 6.26
N ILE A 19 -13.59 -2.84 6.61
CA ILE A 19 -12.31 -2.43 6.05
C ILE A 19 -12.24 -2.93 4.61
N ARG A 20 -12.06 -2.02 3.66
CA ARG A 20 -11.98 -2.32 2.23
C ARG A 20 -10.58 -2.78 1.89
N VAL A 21 -10.41 -4.08 1.69
CA VAL A 21 -9.12 -4.70 1.36
C VAL A 21 -9.08 -5.01 -0.13
N VAL A 22 -8.03 -4.54 -0.81
CA VAL A 22 -7.74 -4.93 -2.19
C VAL A 22 -6.50 -5.81 -2.19
N VAL A 23 -6.59 -6.97 -2.82
CA VAL A 23 -5.45 -7.85 -3.06
C VAL A 23 -5.05 -7.74 -4.53
N TRP A 24 -3.87 -7.21 -4.78
CA TRP A 24 -3.29 -7.02 -6.11
C TRP A 24 -2.27 -8.11 -6.40
N ASP A 25 -2.42 -8.78 -7.55
CA ASP A 25 -1.51 -9.85 -7.99
C ASP A 25 -1.01 -9.64 -9.42
N GLU A 26 0.29 -9.80 -9.61
CA GLU A 26 0.93 -9.85 -10.93
C GLU A 26 0.43 -11.02 -11.81
N GLN A 27 -0.06 -12.09 -11.18
CA GLN A 27 -0.55 -13.34 -11.80
C GLN A 27 0.45 -13.98 -12.76
N GLN A 28 1.61 -14.35 -12.22
CA GLN A 28 2.60 -15.11 -12.99
C GLN A 28 2.07 -16.52 -13.30
N PRO A 29 2.24 -17.02 -14.54
CA PRO A 29 1.83 -18.39 -14.88
C PRO A 29 2.41 -19.45 -13.92
N ARG A 30 3.66 -19.25 -13.46
CA ARG A 30 4.36 -20.16 -12.55
C ARG A 30 3.66 -20.35 -11.20
N GLN A 31 2.87 -19.37 -10.73
CA GLN A 31 2.12 -19.53 -9.48
C GLN A 31 1.16 -20.74 -9.53
N LYS A 32 0.70 -21.14 -10.73
CA LYS A 32 -0.19 -22.29 -10.92
C LYS A 32 0.45 -23.64 -10.55
N GLU A 33 1.77 -23.70 -10.39
CA GLU A 33 2.46 -24.88 -9.86
C GLU A 33 2.05 -25.18 -8.40
N ALA A 34 1.65 -24.16 -7.64
CA ALA A 34 1.26 -24.30 -6.23
C ALA A 34 -0.14 -23.75 -5.89
N TYR A 35 -0.69 -22.86 -6.72
CA TYR A 35 -1.98 -22.19 -6.48
C TYR A 35 -2.91 -22.36 -7.67
N GLU A 36 -3.97 -23.15 -7.52
CA GLU A 36 -4.98 -23.40 -8.57
C GLU A 36 -5.58 -22.10 -9.13
N ASN A 37 -5.80 -21.11 -8.25
CA ASN A 37 -6.40 -19.82 -8.59
C ASN A 37 -5.45 -18.63 -8.38
N PHE A 38 -4.13 -18.78 -8.56
CA PHE A 38 -3.14 -17.73 -8.26
C PHE A 38 -3.06 -17.34 -6.77
N LEU A 39 -1.90 -16.84 -6.37
CA LEU A 39 -1.56 -16.60 -4.97
C LEU A 39 -2.44 -15.50 -4.35
N GLY A 40 -2.65 -14.41 -5.07
CA GLY A 40 -3.46 -13.28 -4.61
C GLY A 40 -4.92 -13.64 -4.39
N ASN A 41 -5.51 -14.53 -5.21
CA ASN A 41 -6.88 -14.97 -4.95
C ASN A 41 -6.93 -15.90 -3.74
N ALA A 42 -5.94 -16.76 -3.51
CA ALA A 42 -5.88 -17.57 -2.29
C ALA A 42 -5.87 -16.70 -1.02
N ILE A 43 -5.14 -15.58 -1.04
CA ILE A 43 -5.18 -14.57 0.02
C ILE A 43 -6.57 -13.93 0.11
N ALA A 44 -7.11 -13.46 -1.01
CA ALA A 44 -8.41 -12.79 -1.04
C ALA A 44 -9.53 -13.69 -0.52
N ASP A 45 -9.56 -14.96 -0.93
CA ASP A 45 -10.56 -15.94 -0.54
C ASP A 45 -10.48 -16.25 0.95
N HIS A 46 -9.28 -16.36 1.51
CA HIS A 46 -9.11 -16.46 2.96
C HIS A 46 -9.64 -15.22 3.69
N LEU A 47 -9.30 -14.01 3.22
CA LEU A 47 -9.71 -12.77 3.87
C LEU A 47 -11.23 -12.55 3.82
N LYS A 48 -11.90 -13.00 2.75
CA LYS A 48 -13.37 -12.96 2.66
C LYS A 48 -14.07 -13.77 3.77
N THR A 49 -13.39 -14.74 4.39
CA THR A 49 -13.95 -15.51 5.52
C THR A 49 -13.92 -14.74 6.84
N ARG A 50 -13.31 -13.56 6.88
CA ARG A 50 -13.12 -12.75 8.09
C ARG A 50 -14.20 -11.68 8.18
N ALA A 51 -14.92 -11.64 9.30
CA ALA A 51 -15.91 -10.62 9.56
C ALA A 51 -15.28 -9.22 9.59
N GLY A 52 -16.00 -8.23 9.07
CA GLY A 52 -15.55 -6.83 9.03
C GLY A 52 -14.59 -6.49 7.89
N LEU A 53 -14.33 -7.41 6.95
CA LEU A 53 -13.52 -7.14 5.76
C LEU A 53 -14.36 -7.21 4.48
N LYS A 54 -14.28 -6.15 3.66
CA LYS A 54 -14.79 -6.14 2.30
C LYS A 54 -13.63 -6.32 1.32
N VAL A 55 -13.50 -7.52 0.75
CA VAL A 55 -12.30 -7.91 -0.01
C VAL A 55 -12.57 -7.95 -1.51
N ARG A 56 -11.71 -7.28 -2.28
CA ARG A 56 -11.65 -7.32 -3.75
C ARG A 56 -10.29 -7.86 -4.20
N SER A 57 -10.27 -8.71 -5.21
CA SER A 57 -9.03 -9.11 -5.90
C SER A 57 -8.93 -8.38 -7.23
N VAL A 58 -7.73 -7.93 -7.58
CA VAL A 58 -7.40 -7.27 -8.86
C VAL A 58 -6.05 -7.79 -9.36
N LYS A 59 -5.79 -7.64 -10.66
CA LYS A 59 -4.56 -8.12 -11.29
C LYS A 59 -3.95 -7.11 -12.24
N GLN A 60 -2.67 -7.28 -12.53
CA GLN A 60 -1.93 -6.38 -13.43
C GLN A 60 -2.54 -6.22 -14.82
N ASN A 61 -3.22 -7.24 -15.33
CA ASN A 61 -3.83 -7.21 -16.66
C ASN A 61 -5.26 -6.62 -16.65
N ASP A 62 -5.79 -6.21 -15.49
CA ASP A 62 -7.06 -5.49 -15.44
C ASP A 62 -6.93 -4.09 -16.04
N VAL A 63 -8.08 -3.45 -16.31
CA VAL A 63 -8.14 -2.04 -16.71
C VAL A 63 -7.35 -1.18 -15.71
N ASN A 64 -6.57 -0.24 -16.23
CA ASN A 64 -5.68 0.61 -15.43
C ASN A 64 -4.71 -0.18 -14.54
N LYS A 65 -4.32 -1.39 -14.98
CA LYS A 65 -3.43 -2.30 -14.26
C LYS A 65 -3.92 -2.67 -12.85
N GLY A 66 -5.23 -2.57 -12.59
CA GLY A 66 -5.81 -2.83 -11.27
C GLY A 66 -5.50 -1.77 -10.21
N ILE A 67 -5.04 -0.58 -10.62
CA ILE A 67 -4.70 0.55 -9.72
C ILE A 67 -5.36 1.86 -10.18
N GLY A 68 -6.52 1.76 -10.83
CA GLY A 68 -7.32 2.91 -11.21
C GLY A 68 -8.02 3.59 -10.02
N PRO A 69 -8.63 4.77 -10.23
CA PRO A 69 -9.38 5.47 -9.19
C PRO A 69 -10.50 4.62 -8.57
N ASP A 70 -11.17 3.79 -9.38
CA ASP A 70 -12.21 2.87 -8.90
C ASP A 70 -11.70 1.90 -7.82
N VAL A 71 -10.41 1.56 -7.86
CA VAL A 71 -9.74 0.72 -6.88
C VAL A 71 -9.20 1.57 -5.73
N LEU A 72 -8.38 2.57 -6.03
CA LEU A 72 -7.61 3.30 -5.00
C LEU A 72 -8.50 4.18 -4.10
N ASP A 73 -9.54 4.81 -4.65
CA ASP A 73 -10.49 5.62 -3.86
C ASP A 73 -11.36 4.72 -2.96
N ASN A 74 -11.45 3.43 -3.30
CA ASN A 74 -12.25 2.43 -2.61
C ASN A 74 -11.43 1.39 -1.82
N CYS A 75 -10.21 1.76 -1.42
CA CYS A 75 -9.28 0.85 -0.78
C CYS A 75 -8.68 1.46 0.50
N ASP A 76 -8.90 0.79 1.63
CA ASP A 76 -8.28 1.14 2.91
C ASP A 76 -6.95 0.41 3.10
N VAL A 77 -6.86 -0.85 2.64
CA VAL A 77 -5.64 -1.66 2.68
C VAL A 77 -5.40 -2.29 1.30
N LEU A 78 -4.26 -1.97 0.70
CA LEU A 78 -3.81 -2.59 -0.55
C LEU A 78 -2.69 -3.59 -0.25
N ILE A 79 -3.00 -4.87 -0.45
CA ILE A 79 -2.04 -5.97 -0.37
C ILE A 79 -1.45 -6.17 -1.75
N TRP A 80 -0.13 -6.27 -1.85
CA TRP A 80 0.56 -6.34 -3.14
C TRP A 80 1.47 -7.53 -3.25
N TRP A 81 1.20 -8.40 -4.23
CA TRP A 81 2.12 -9.42 -4.67
C TRP A 81 2.60 -9.15 -6.10
N GLY A 82 3.92 -9.11 -6.30
CA GLY A 82 4.54 -9.00 -7.62
C GLY A 82 5.96 -9.54 -7.59
N HIS A 83 6.54 -9.86 -8.75
CA HIS A 83 7.86 -10.49 -8.79
C HIS A 83 8.66 -10.19 -10.07
N VAL A 84 8.23 -10.60 -11.27
CA VAL A 84 9.04 -10.49 -12.51
C VAL A 84 8.59 -9.37 -13.45
N ARG A 85 7.33 -8.93 -13.36
CA ARG A 85 6.75 -7.87 -14.22
C ARG A 85 6.61 -6.54 -13.48
N GLN A 86 7.30 -6.40 -12.36
CA GLN A 86 7.29 -5.23 -11.49
C GLN A 86 7.60 -3.90 -12.22
N GLY A 87 8.41 -3.94 -13.30
CA GLY A 87 8.76 -2.75 -14.09
C GLY A 87 7.69 -2.28 -15.08
N GLN A 88 6.66 -3.11 -15.34
CA GLN A 88 5.54 -2.74 -16.21
C GLN A 88 4.54 -1.79 -15.51
N ILE A 89 4.65 -1.67 -14.18
CA ILE A 89 4.06 -0.55 -13.44
C ILE A 89 5.13 0.55 -13.39
N THR A 90 4.86 1.67 -14.05
CA THR A 90 5.78 2.81 -14.12
C THR A 90 5.60 3.74 -12.90
N PRO A 91 6.59 4.60 -12.58
CA PRO A 91 6.43 5.60 -11.52
C PRO A 91 5.22 6.52 -11.75
N ALA A 92 4.88 6.81 -13.01
CA ALA A 92 3.70 7.59 -13.37
C ALA A 92 2.40 6.86 -13.01
N ASP A 93 2.31 5.55 -13.28
CA ASP A 93 1.15 4.73 -12.88
C ASP A 93 0.99 4.69 -11.35
N CYS A 94 2.10 4.68 -10.60
CA CYS A 94 2.09 4.61 -9.13
C CYS A 94 1.76 5.93 -8.44
N LYS A 95 1.87 7.08 -9.11
CA LYS A 95 1.73 8.40 -8.48
C LYS A 95 0.42 8.56 -7.69
N PRO A 96 -0.76 8.12 -8.17
CA PRO A 96 -2.00 8.17 -7.39
C PRO A 96 -1.92 7.32 -6.12
N LEU A 97 -1.37 6.11 -6.20
CA LEU A 97 -1.21 5.22 -5.05
C LEU A 97 -0.30 5.83 -3.97
N ILE A 98 0.84 6.42 -4.38
CA ILE A 98 1.74 7.13 -3.47
C ILE A 98 1.05 8.32 -2.80
N THR A 99 0.21 9.04 -3.55
CA THR A 99 -0.59 10.14 -3.01
C THR A 99 -1.55 9.66 -1.93
N HIS A 100 -2.21 8.51 -2.12
CA HIS A 100 -3.12 7.93 -1.13
C HIS A 100 -2.40 7.49 0.15
N ILE A 101 -1.22 6.86 0.01
CA ILE A 101 -0.38 6.45 1.15
C ILE A 101 0.02 7.68 1.97
N LYS A 102 0.55 8.72 1.33
CA LYS A 102 0.99 9.95 2.01
C LYS A 102 -0.16 10.72 2.67
N ALA A 103 -1.36 10.64 2.10
CA ALA A 103 -2.56 11.24 2.66
C ALA A 103 -3.17 10.43 3.82
N GLY A 104 -2.62 9.25 4.15
CA GLY A 104 -3.18 8.36 5.17
C GLY A 104 -4.52 7.74 4.78
N LYS A 105 -4.89 7.78 3.49
CA LYS A 105 -6.16 7.23 2.99
C LYS A 105 -6.09 5.74 2.69
N LEU A 106 -4.88 5.21 2.46
CA LEU A 106 -4.62 3.83 2.08
C LEU A 106 -3.37 3.33 2.79
N SER A 107 -3.46 2.14 3.40
CA SER A 107 -2.32 1.40 3.92
C SER A 107 -1.79 0.44 2.86
N PHE A 108 -0.49 0.45 2.62
CA PHE A 108 0.15 -0.39 1.61
C PHE A 108 0.90 -1.55 2.27
N MET A 109 0.57 -2.79 1.88
CA MET A 109 1.15 -4.02 2.42
C MET A 109 1.81 -4.85 1.29
N PRO A 110 3.07 -4.54 0.94
CA PRO A 110 3.83 -5.31 -0.04
C PRO A 110 4.32 -6.64 0.56
N LEU A 111 4.20 -7.72 -0.20
CA LEU A 111 4.58 -9.06 0.23
C LEU A 111 5.83 -9.57 -0.50
N HIS A 112 6.80 -10.09 0.26
CA HIS A 112 7.97 -10.82 -0.27
C HIS A 112 8.71 -10.03 -1.36
N SER A 113 8.73 -10.52 -2.60
CA SER A 113 9.36 -9.93 -3.78
C SER A 113 8.79 -8.56 -4.19
N ALA A 114 7.68 -8.14 -3.58
CA ALA A 114 7.15 -6.78 -3.71
C ALA A 114 8.09 -5.70 -3.16
N HIS A 115 9.15 -6.06 -2.42
CA HIS A 115 10.24 -5.13 -2.08
C HIS A 115 10.92 -4.52 -3.31
N TRP A 116 10.74 -5.10 -4.49
CA TRP A 116 11.19 -4.56 -5.79
C TRP A 116 10.05 -4.08 -6.69
N SER A 117 8.84 -3.91 -6.13
CA SER A 117 7.73 -3.29 -6.86
C SER A 117 7.97 -1.78 -7.00
N THR A 118 7.53 -1.20 -8.13
CA THR A 118 7.58 0.26 -8.32
C THR A 118 6.82 0.99 -7.20
N PRO A 119 5.61 0.57 -6.77
CA PRO A 119 4.95 1.15 -5.60
C PRO A 119 5.81 1.19 -4.34
N PHE A 120 6.49 0.09 -3.98
CA PHE A 120 7.29 0.03 -2.77
C PHE A 120 8.51 0.93 -2.85
N MET A 121 9.28 0.88 -3.94
CA MET A 121 10.47 1.71 -4.10
C MET A 121 10.11 3.20 -4.13
N GLU A 122 9.02 3.59 -4.80
CA GLU A 122 8.55 4.97 -4.77
C GLU A 122 8.10 5.41 -3.38
N ALA A 123 7.45 4.53 -2.60
CA ALA A 123 7.11 4.82 -1.21
C ALA A 123 8.36 5.01 -0.34
N MET A 124 9.41 4.20 -0.54
CA MET A 124 10.68 4.36 0.15
C MET A 124 11.41 5.64 -0.26
N ASN A 125 11.38 5.98 -1.55
CA ASN A 125 11.91 7.26 -2.06
C ASN A 125 11.21 8.43 -1.39
N GLU A 126 9.87 8.43 -1.35
CA GLU A 126 9.09 9.48 -0.67
C GLU A 126 9.43 9.55 0.82
N ARG A 127 9.61 8.41 1.49
CA ARG A 127 10.00 8.39 2.89
C ARG A 127 11.38 9.05 3.10
N THR A 128 12.36 8.74 2.25
CA THR A 128 13.68 9.40 2.26
C THR A 128 13.55 10.91 2.05
N ARG A 129 12.71 11.37 1.10
CA ARG A 129 12.46 12.81 0.86
C ARG A 129 11.87 13.49 2.09
N MET A 130 10.93 12.83 2.76
CA MET A 130 10.29 13.37 3.97
C MET A 130 11.28 13.47 5.14
N ASP A 131 12.12 12.45 5.33
CA ASP A 131 13.15 12.46 6.38
C ASP A 131 14.21 13.54 6.11
N ALA A 132 14.55 13.78 4.84
CA ALA A 132 15.44 14.86 4.41
C ALA A 132 14.93 16.25 4.79
N VAL A 133 13.68 16.53 4.44
CA VAL A 133 13.01 17.79 4.77
C VAL A 133 12.91 17.99 6.28
N LYS A 134 12.66 16.91 7.04
CA LYS A 134 12.60 16.96 8.50
C LYS A 134 13.97 17.30 9.12
N ARG A 135 15.06 16.79 8.55
CA ARG A 135 16.42 17.06 9.06
C ARG A 135 16.91 18.48 8.75
N TYR A 136 16.45 19.07 7.66
CA TYR A 136 16.77 20.46 7.27
C TYR A 136 15.51 21.31 7.11
N PRO A 137 14.82 21.66 8.21
CA PRO A 137 13.57 22.41 8.15
C PRO A 137 13.81 23.83 7.67
N ARG A 138 13.04 24.31 6.68
CA ARG A 138 13.12 25.69 6.19
C ARG A 138 12.67 26.68 7.25
N ASN A 139 13.60 27.35 7.92
CA ASN A 139 13.32 28.45 8.83
C ASN A 139 14.40 29.55 8.76
N LYS A 140 14.13 30.70 9.38
CA LYS A 140 15.03 31.88 9.36
C LYS A 140 16.42 31.62 9.96
N ARG A 141 16.61 30.52 10.70
CA ARG A 141 17.85 30.16 11.40
C ARG A 141 18.63 29.04 10.71
N THR A 142 18.08 28.43 9.66
CA THR A 142 18.73 27.35 8.89
C THR A 142 19.21 27.88 7.55
N PRO A 143 20.35 27.38 7.03
CA PRO A 143 20.77 27.69 5.67
C PRO A 143 19.74 27.23 4.64
N ASN A 144 19.69 27.89 3.48
CA ASN A 144 18.88 27.45 2.36
C ASN A 144 19.47 26.15 1.78
N VAL A 145 18.82 25.03 2.08
CA VAL A 145 19.20 23.71 1.55
C VAL A 145 18.36 23.40 0.31
N PHE A 146 19.03 23.00 -0.76
CA PHE A 146 18.43 22.47 -1.98
C PHE A 146 18.66 20.96 -2.03
N PHE A 147 17.60 20.20 -2.32
CA PHE A 147 17.69 18.76 -2.50
C PHE A 147 17.59 18.44 -3.98
N GLU A 148 18.62 17.78 -4.50
CA GLU A 148 18.57 17.12 -5.80
C GLU A 148 18.42 15.61 -5.55
N TYR A 149 17.40 15.01 -6.17
CA TYR A 149 17.15 13.58 -6.06
C TYR A 149 17.55 12.91 -7.36
N ILE A 150 18.68 12.21 -7.33
CA ILE A 150 19.22 11.50 -8.49
C ILE A 150 18.65 10.08 -8.49
N PRO A 151 17.80 9.71 -9.47
CA PRO A 151 17.30 8.34 -9.56
C PRO A 151 18.46 7.38 -9.94
N PRO A 152 18.48 6.16 -9.40
CA PRO A 152 19.44 5.15 -9.85
C PRO A 152 19.15 4.77 -11.31
N THR A 153 20.18 4.29 -12.02
CA THR A 153 20.06 3.84 -13.43
C THR A 153 19.20 2.58 -13.59
N GLY A 154 18.75 1.98 -12.47
CA GLY A 154 17.90 0.80 -12.45
C GLY A 154 17.61 0.36 -11.02
N ARG A 155 17.20 -0.90 -10.88
CA ARG A 155 16.94 -1.52 -9.57
C ARG A 155 18.20 -2.23 -9.12
N ILE A 156 18.88 -1.63 -8.15
CA ILE A 156 20.15 -2.13 -7.64
C ILE A 156 19.88 -2.72 -6.25
N PRO A 157 20.23 -4.00 -5.99
CA PRO A 157 20.14 -4.54 -4.65
C PRO A 157 21.09 -3.78 -3.72
N PRO A 158 20.72 -3.55 -2.45
CA PRO A 158 21.63 -2.93 -1.49
C PRO A 158 22.87 -3.80 -1.31
N ALA A 159 24.04 -3.16 -1.19
CA ALA A 159 25.26 -3.85 -0.78
C ALA A 159 25.08 -4.37 0.66
N ARG A 160 25.73 -5.49 1.00
CA ARG A 160 25.59 -6.13 2.32
C ARG A 160 25.91 -5.18 3.48
N ASP A 161 26.83 -4.25 3.26
CA ASP A 161 27.36 -3.25 4.18
C ASP A 161 26.78 -1.85 3.96
N SER A 162 25.77 -1.71 3.10
CA SER A 162 25.11 -0.42 2.87
C SER A 162 24.24 0.00 4.07
N LEU A 163 24.01 1.31 4.18
CA LEU A 163 23.06 1.87 5.14
C LEU A 163 21.66 1.28 4.88
N VAL A 164 20.96 0.93 5.97
CA VAL A 164 19.61 0.38 5.88
C VAL A 164 18.65 1.44 5.38
N THR A 165 18.01 1.22 4.23
CA THR A 165 17.00 2.11 3.68
C THR A 165 15.65 1.98 4.38
N PRO A 166 14.83 3.04 4.47
CA PRO A 166 15.12 4.40 4.01
C PRO A 166 16.14 5.09 4.94
N ALA A 167 17.18 5.65 4.34
CA ALA A 167 18.25 6.37 5.05
C ALA A 167 18.42 7.75 4.41
N PHE A 168 18.57 8.77 5.25
CA PHE A 168 18.93 10.13 4.90
C PHE A 168 19.86 10.72 5.96
#